data_AF-A0A0Q8AHG5-F1
#
_entry.id   AF-A0A0Q8AHG5-F1
#
_cell.length_a   1.000
_cell.length_b   1.000
_cell.length_c   1.000
_cell.angle_alpha   90.00
_cell.angle_beta   90.00
_cell.angle_gamma   90.00
#
_symmetry.space_group_name_H-M   'P 1'
#
loop_
_entity.id
_entity.type
_entity.pdbx_description
1 polymer ?
#
loop_
_entity_poly.entity_id
_entity_poly.type
_entity_poly.pdbx_seq_one_letter_code
_entity_poly.pdbx_strand_id
1 'polypeptide(L)'
;MANSASVESYLHFEGFDKFEREAFDKRQIRAGMRKVGRLVTQRAQMNLALGKGQDGYPVNRTGATVESISFKVSRSGFLVRISPTKTSAMEAFYPAYLHYGVKKGRRPGKLAPGKGKGRKNRRAAGARARLVAERAAGEWRIKPRDNYMADALQDSSSQVQSILSAAFAAALS
;
A
#
# COMPACT_ATOMS: atom_id res chain seq x y z
N MET A 1 -33.68 31.14 9.79
CA MET A 1 -32.75 30.21 9.11
C MET A 1 -32.26 29.22 10.13
N ALA A 2 -32.75 27.98 10.07
CA ALA A 2 -32.39 26.92 11.00
C ALA A 2 -30.95 26.44 10.73
N ASN A 3 -30.07 26.59 11.72
CA ASN A 3 -28.78 25.90 11.72
C ASN A 3 -28.95 24.62 12.52
N SER A 4 -29.18 23.51 11.82
CA SER A 4 -29.04 22.17 12.40
C SER A 4 -27.56 21.96 12.71
N ALA A 5 -27.16 22.24 13.95
CA ALA A 5 -25.91 21.72 14.49
C ALA A 5 -26.08 20.20 14.62
N SER A 6 -25.65 19.45 13.61
CA SER A 6 -25.43 18.02 13.76
C SER A 6 -24.30 17.85 14.77
N VAL A 7 -24.66 17.65 16.03
CA VAL A 7 -23.74 17.09 17.02
C VAL A 7 -23.45 15.68 16.53
N GLU A 8 -22.35 15.52 15.79
CA GLU A 8 -21.72 14.22 15.59
C GLU A 8 -21.37 13.71 16.99
N SER A 9 -22.30 12.94 17.57
CA SER A 9 -22.08 12.22 18.80
C SER A 9 -20.99 11.19 18.54
N TYR A 10 -19.75 11.59 18.76
CA TYR A 10 -18.62 10.68 18.81
C TYR A 10 -18.82 9.80 20.04
N LEU A 11 -19.52 8.69 19.85
CA LEU A 11 -19.76 7.70 20.89
C LEU A 11 -18.47 6.90 21.04
N HIS A 12 -17.55 7.44 21.84
CA HIS A 12 -16.34 6.74 22.23
C HIS A 12 -16.72 5.75 23.34
N PHE A 13 -16.89 4.48 22.98
CA PHE A 13 -17.05 3.42 23.98
C PHE A 13 -15.70 3.19 24.65
N GLU A 14 -15.54 3.71 25.86
CA GLU A 14 -14.40 3.38 26.73
C GLU A 14 -14.41 1.86 26.97
N GLY A 15 -13.33 1.19 26.52
CA GLY A 15 -13.20 -0.27 26.53
C GLY A 15 -12.70 -0.87 25.21
N PHE A 16 -12.82 -0.14 24.08
CA PHE A 16 -12.38 -0.63 22.76
C PHE A 16 -10.94 -0.23 22.36
N ASP A 17 -10.29 0.68 23.09
CA ASP A 17 -8.87 1.03 22.86
C ASP A 17 -7.92 -0.15 23.13
N LYS A 18 -8.42 -1.15 23.87
CA LYS A 18 -7.81 -2.43 24.12
C LYS A 18 -8.76 -3.57 23.73
N PHE A 19 -9.30 -3.59 22.51
CA PHE A 19 -9.72 -4.88 21.95
C PHE A 19 -8.45 -5.71 21.77
N GLU A 20 -8.15 -6.49 22.80
CA GLU A 20 -6.80 -6.98 23.03
C GLU A 20 -6.43 -7.92 21.89
N ARG A 21 -5.31 -7.65 21.24
CA ARG A 21 -4.65 -8.63 20.34
C ARG A 21 -4.36 -9.98 21.05
N GLU A 22 -4.59 -10.03 22.36
CA GLU A 22 -4.52 -11.18 23.25
C GLU A 22 -5.80 -12.02 23.24
N ALA A 23 -6.95 -11.47 22.86
CA ALA A 23 -8.21 -12.19 22.70
C ALA A 23 -8.24 -13.13 21.48
N PHE A 24 -7.21 -13.07 20.63
CA PHE A 24 -7.12 -13.89 19.44
C PHE A 24 -5.96 -14.89 19.50
N ASP A 25 -6.22 -16.15 19.14
CA ASP A 25 -5.14 -17.09 18.88
C ASP A 25 -4.33 -16.65 17.65
N LYS A 26 -3.15 -16.10 17.92
CA LYS A 26 -2.20 -15.65 16.90
C LYS A 26 -1.82 -16.76 15.94
N ARG A 27 -1.84 -18.03 16.34
CA ARG A 27 -1.54 -19.17 15.45
C ARG A 27 -2.60 -19.27 14.35
N GLN A 28 -3.88 -19.14 14.70
CA GLN A 28 -5.00 -19.19 13.77
C GLN A 28 -4.99 -17.97 12.82
N ILE A 29 -4.81 -16.76 13.36
CA ILE A 29 -4.69 -15.56 12.54
C ILE A 29 -3.53 -15.68 11.56
N ARG A 30 -2.35 -16.10 12.04
CA ARG A 30 -1.17 -16.27 11.17
C ARG A 30 -1.40 -17.35 10.12
N ALA A 31 -2.17 -18.39 10.41
CA ALA A 31 -2.53 -19.41 9.41
C ALA A 31 -3.39 -18.81 8.31
N GLY A 32 -4.44 -18.06 8.66
CA GLY A 32 -5.28 -17.32 7.69
C GLY A 32 -4.49 -16.34 6.85
N MET A 33 -3.65 -15.52 7.48
CA MET A 33 -2.78 -14.56 6.81
C MET A 33 -1.78 -15.23 5.85
N ARG A 34 -1.21 -16.39 6.21
CA ARG A 34 -0.37 -17.16 5.28
C ARG A 34 -1.15 -17.69 4.08
N LYS A 35 -2.42 -18.09 4.25
CA LYS A 35 -3.29 -18.52 3.14
C LYS A 35 -3.53 -17.37 2.17
N VAL A 36 -3.92 -16.19 2.67
CA VAL A 36 -4.07 -14.97 1.88
C VAL A 36 -2.77 -14.57 1.18
N GLY A 37 -1.65 -14.58 1.90
CA GLY A 37 -0.35 -14.25 1.34
C GLY A 37 0.02 -15.14 0.16
N ARG A 38 -0.20 -16.46 0.27
CA ARG A 38 0.00 -17.40 -0.84
C ARG A 38 -0.92 -17.13 -2.01
N LEU A 39 -2.23 -16.95 -1.77
CA LEU A 39 -3.22 -16.69 -2.80
C LEU A 39 -2.85 -15.45 -3.64
N VAL A 40 -2.63 -14.32 -2.98
CA VAL A 40 -2.30 -13.05 -3.66
C VAL A 40 -0.94 -13.15 -4.36
N THR A 41 0.05 -13.82 -3.76
CA THR A 41 1.37 -14.02 -4.39
C THR A 41 1.26 -14.85 -5.66
N GLN A 42 0.56 -15.97 -5.62
CA GLN A 42 0.37 -16.84 -6.79
C GLN A 42 -0.37 -16.10 -7.91
N ARG A 43 -1.41 -15.34 -7.55
CA ARG A 43 -2.16 -14.53 -8.52
C ARG A 43 -1.30 -13.41 -9.11
N ALA A 44 -0.49 -12.74 -8.30
CA ALA A 44 0.45 -11.72 -8.76
C ALA A 44 1.52 -12.31 -9.70
N GLN A 45 2.05 -13.49 -9.38
CA GLN A 45 2.98 -14.23 -10.24
C GLN A 45 2.33 -14.62 -11.57
N MET A 46 1.09 -15.10 -11.53
CA MET A 46 0.31 -15.45 -12.73
C MET A 46 0.04 -14.21 -13.59
N ASN A 47 -0.38 -13.10 -13.00
CA ASN A 47 -0.62 -11.83 -13.71
C ASN A 47 0.65 -11.35 -14.42
N LEU A 48 1.82 -11.44 -13.77
CA LEU A 48 3.09 -11.07 -14.38
C LEU A 48 3.54 -12.06 -15.47
N ALA A 49 3.37 -13.36 -15.26
CA ALA A 49 3.78 -14.39 -16.22
C ALA A 49 2.91 -14.40 -17.48
N LEU A 50 1.59 -14.27 -17.32
CA LEU A 50 0.63 -14.28 -18.43
C LEU A 50 0.49 -12.90 -19.08
N GLY A 51 0.74 -11.83 -18.32
CA GLY A 51 0.60 -10.46 -18.79
C GLY A 51 1.48 -10.12 -19.99
N LYS A 52 2.63 -10.80 -20.18
CA LYS A 52 3.54 -10.68 -21.35
C LYS A 52 3.79 -9.24 -21.86
N GLY A 53 3.70 -8.22 -21.00
CA GLY A 53 3.83 -6.82 -21.42
C GLY A 53 2.55 -6.19 -21.98
N GLN A 54 1.36 -6.64 -21.55
CA GLN A 54 0.13 -5.84 -21.61
C GLN A 54 0.40 -4.42 -21.06
N ASP A 55 -0.34 -3.45 -21.59
CA ASP A 55 -0.07 -2.02 -21.49
C ASP A 55 -0.07 -1.54 -20.03
N GLY A 56 1.07 -1.66 -19.34
CA GLY A 56 1.20 -1.35 -17.91
C GLY A 56 2.12 -2.31 -17.12
N TYR A 57 2.21 -3.59 -17.53
CA TYR A 57 3.01 -4.60 -16.82
C TYR A 57 4.45 -4.71 -17.35
N PRO A 58 5.44 -5.04 -16.48
CA PRO A 58 6.79 -5.29 -16.94
C PRO A 58 6.88 -6.58 -17.77
N VAL A 59 7.75 -6.58 -18.78
CA VAL A 59 8.00 -7.77 -19.60
C VAL A 59 8.84 -8.76 -18.79
N ASN A 60 8.31 -9.97 -18.62
CA ASN A 60 9.06 -11.07 -18.03
C ASN A 60 9.98 -11.71 -19.09
N ARG A 61 11.30 -11.60 -18.92
CA ARG A 61 12.31 -12.19 -19.83
C ARG A 61 12.85 -13.53 -19.32
N THR A 62 13.26 -13.58 -18.06
CA THR A 62 14.01 -14.71 -17.47
C THR A 62 13.26 -15.43 -16.36
N GLY A 63 12.07 -14.98 -15.95
CA GLY A 63 11.34 -15.54 -14.82
C GLY A 63 11.78 -15.03 -13.45
N ALA A 64 13.00 -14.47 -13.33
CA ALA A 64 13.56 -14.02 -12.05
C ALA A 64 12.64 -13.02 -11.31
N THR A 65 11.98 -12.10 -12.03
CA THR A 65 11.04 -11.15 -11.42
C THR A 65 9.78 -11.84 -10.88
N VAL A 66 9.28 -12.88 -11.55
CA VAL A 66 8.13 -13.65 -11.06
C VAL A 66 8.48 -14.36 -9.76
N GLU A 67 9.62 -15.06 -9.75
CA GLU A 67 10.12 -15.77 -8.56
C GLU A 67 10.42 -14.84 -7.38
N SER A 68 10.75 -13.57 -7.67
CA SER A 68 11.04 -12.59 -6.63
C SER A 68 9.82 -12.19 -5.80
N ILE A 69 8.59 -12.38 -6.33
CA ILE A 69 7.36 -11.99 -5.65
C ILE A 69 7.12 -12.96 -4.49
N SER A 70 7.21 -12.44 -3.27
CA SER A 70 7.02 -13.23 -2.06
C SER A 70 6.12 -12.49 -1.07
N PHE A 71 5.64 -13.22 -0.05
CA PHE A 71 4.88 -12.63 1.04
C PHE A 71 5.59 -12.82 2.38
N LYS A 72 5.39 -11.85 3.28
CA LYS A 72 5.86 -11.91 4.66
C LYS A 72 4.73 -11.51 5.60
N VAL A 73 4.42 -12.40 6.53
CA VAL A 73 3.49 -12.11 7.63
C VAL A 73 4.22 -11.32 8.71
N SER A 74 3.57 -10.27 9.23
CA SER A 74 4.11 -9.46 10.32
C SER A 74 4.35 -10.29 11.58
N ARG A 75 5.18 -9.80 12.51
CA ARG A 75 5.41 -10.47 13.79
C ARG A 75 4.12 -10.58 14.62
N SER A 76 3.29 -9.53 14.61
CA SER A 76 2.00 -9.52 15.29
C SER A 76 1.00 -10.51 14.70
N GLY A 77 1.16 -10.87 13.43
CA GLY A 77 0.29 -11.81 12.74
C GLY A 77 -0.91 -11.15 12.05
N PHE A 78 -1.14 -9.84 12.22
CA PHE A 78 -2.32 -9.14 11.68
C PHE A 78 -2.08 -8.44 10.34
N LEU A 79 -0.91 -8.64 9.72
CA LEU A 79 -0.57 -8.00 8.45
C LEU A 79 0.23 -8.94 7.56
N VAL A 80 -0.04 -8.89 6.26
CA VAL A 80 0.73 -9.56 5.21
C VAL A 80 1.26 -8.50 4.27
N ARG A 81 2.57 -8.53 4.06
CA ARG A 81 3.24 -7.75 3.02
C ARG A 81 3.51 -8.65 1.83
N ILE A 82 3.01 -8.28 0.65
CA ILE A 82 3.40 -8.89 -0.63
C ILE A 82 4.38 -7.94 -1.33
N SER A 83 5.50 -8.46 -1.79
CA SER A 83 6.56 -7.64 -2.38
C SER A 83 7.60 -8.47 -3.14
N PRO A 84 8.28 -7.89 -4.14
CA PRO A 84 9.51 -8.46 -4.66
C PRO A 84 10.62 -8.49 -3.59
N THR A 85 11.40 -9.56 -3.58
CA THR A 85 12.60 -9.75 -2.73
C THR A 85 13.80 -10.15 -3.59
N LYS A 86 15.01 -9.75 -3.19
CA LYS A 86 16.24 -10.16 -3.91
C LYS A 86 16.38 -11.68 -3.87
N THR A 87 16.51 -12.31 -5.02
CA THR A 87 16.80 -13.74 -5.17
C THR A 87 18.26 -13.95 -5.58
N SER A 88 18.76 -15.18 -5.49
CA SER A 88 20.10 -15.56 -5.96
C SER A 88 20.29 -15.36 -7.47
N ALA A 89 19.20 -15.46 -8.24
CA ALA A 89 19.18 -15.19 -9.68
C ALA A 89 19.35 -13.70 -10.04
N MET A 90 19.33 -12.80 -9.05
CA MET A 90 19.46 -11.35 -9.25
C MET A 90 20.79 -10.84 -8.70
N GLU A 91 21.64 -10.31 -9.58
CA GLU A 91 22.87 -9.62 -9.20
C GLU A 91 22.56 -8.41 -8.28
N ALA A 92 21.63 -7.57 -8.71
CA ALA A 92 21.14 -6.41 -7.96
C ALA A 92 19.62 -6.47 -7.77
N PHE A 93 19.15 -5.99 -6.61
CA PHE A 93 17.70 -5.88 -6.37
C PHE A 93 17.15 -4.65 -7.11
N TYR A 94 16.45 -4.90 -8.21
CA TYR A 94 15.85 -3.82 -9.01
C TYR A 94 14.43 -4.18 -9.45
N PRO A 95 13.42 -4.07 -8.55
CA PRO A 95 12.03 -4.14 -8.97
C PRO A 95 11.72 -2.86 -9.75
N ALA A 96 11.91 -2.90 -11.07
CA ALA A 96 11.66 -1.77 -11.97
C ALA A 96 10.15 -1.53 -12.15
N TYR A 97 9.48 -1.08 -11.09
CA TYR A 97 8.04 -0.97 -11.08
C TYR A 97 7.55 0.28 -10.32
N LEU A 98 6.89 1.20 -11.05
CA LEU A 98 6.42 2.50 -10.56
C LEU A 98 4.90 2.59 -10.66
N HIS A 99 4.20 2.05 -9.66
CA HIS A 99 2.73 2.11 -9.61
C HIS A 99 2.20 3.55 -9.67
N TYR A 100 2.76 4.45 -8.85
CA TYR A 100 2.30 5.84 -8.75
C TYR A 100 2.99 6.80 -9.73
N GLY A 101 3.89 6.30 -10.57
CA GLY A 101 4.69 7.11 -11.48
C GLY A 101 5.59 8.14 -10.79
N VAL A 102 6.15 9.06 -11.57
CA VAL A 102 7.00 10.17 -11.09
C VAL A 102 6.59 11.44 -11.83
N LYS A 103 6.10 12.45 -11.10
CA LYS A 103 5.84 13.79 -11.64
C LYS A 103 7.12 14.53 -12.01
N LYS A 104 7.08 15.31 -13.08
CA LYS A 104 8.14 16.24 -13.49
C LYS A 104 8.30 17.33 -12.42
N GLY A 105 9.53 17.81 -12.25
CA GLY A 105 9.86 18.84 -11.25
C GLY A 105 10.07 18.31 -9.82
N ARG A 106 10.78 19.12 -9.03
CA ARG A 106 11.15 18.78 -7.64
C ARG A 106 9.95 18.95 -6.70
N ARG A 107 9.89 18.13 -5.65
CA ARG A 107 8.93 18.34 -4.55
C ARG A 107 9.21 19.70 -3.89
N PRO A 108 8.18 20.45 -3.44
CA PRO A 108 8.39 21.72 -2.76
C PRO A 108 9.31 21.57 -1.54
N GLY A 109 10.53 22.11 -1.66
CA GLY A 109 11.55 22.05 -0.61
C GLY A 109 11.36 23.12 0.46
N LYS A 110 12.33 23.23 1.38
CA LYS A 110 12.42 24.36 2.31
C LYS A 110 12.61 25.66 1.50
N LEU A 111 12.06 26.76 2.00
CA LEU A 111 12.33 28.07 1.43
C LEU A 111 13.79 28.46 1.68
N ALA A 112 14.39 29.21 0.76
CA ALA A 112 15.68 29.86 1.01
C ALA A 112 15.56 30.82 2.21
N PRO A 113 16.64 31.05 2.98
CA PRO A 113 16.63 32.01 4.08
C PRO A 113 16.09 33.38 3.65
N GLY A 114 15.22 33.98 4.46
CA GLY A 114 14.64 35.31 4.20
C GLY A 114 13.49 35.35 3.18
N LYS A 115 13.08 34.23 2.57
CA LYS A 115 11.96 34.19 1.60
C LYS A 115 10.58 33.90 2.21
N GLY A 116 10.53 33.59 3.49
CA GLY A 116 9.32 33.26 4.24
C GLY A 116 9.03 34.27 5.37
N LYS A 117 7.90 34.08 6.04
CA LYS A 117 7.43 34.95 7.12
C LYS A 117 8.13 34.64 8.46
N GLY A 118 8.64 35.69 9.09
CA GLY A 118 9.24 35.68 10.42
C GLY A 118 10.55 34.89 10.54
N ARG A 119 11.11 34.85 11.76
CA ARG A 119 12.36 34.15 12.08
C ARG A 119 12.36 32.66 11.70
N LYS A 120 11.17 32.04 11.65
CA LYS A 120 10.99 30.62 11.28
C LYS A 120 10.89 30.39 9.76
N ASN A 121 11.01 31.43 8.94
CA ASN A 121 10.99 31.36 7.47
C ASN A 121 9.77 30.57 6.92
N ARG A 122 8.59 30.79 7.51
CA ARG A 122 7.38 30.00 7.19
C ARG A 122 6.76 30.47 5.87
N ARG A 123 6.30 29.52 5.05
CA ARG A 123 5.49 29.84 3.86
C ARG A 123 4.17 30.51 4.29
N ALA A 124 3.60 31.33 3.41
CA ALA A 124 2.23 31.81 3.60
C ALA A 124 1.25 30.64 3.70
N ALA A 125 0.14 30.84 4.42
CA ALA A 125 -0.93 29.85 4.52
C ALA A 125 -1.40 29.45 3.11
N GLY A 126 -1.64 28.14 2.88
CA GLY A 126 -2.05 27.61 1.58
C GLY A 126 -0.97 27.54 0.49
N ALA A 127 0.13 28.31 0.58
CA ALA A 127 1.12 28.38 -0.50
C ALA A 127 1.82 27.04 -0.77
N ARG A 128 2.07 26.23 0.28
CA ARG A 128 2.61 24.87 0.09
C ARG A 128 1.57 23.95 -0.53
N ALA A 129 0.31 24.03 -0.10
CA ALA A 129 -0.76 23.18 -0.61
C ALA A 129 -0.97 23.43 -2.11
N ARG A 130 -1.00 24.70 -2.51
CA ARG A 130 -1.05 25.12 -3.92
C ARG A 130 0.10 24.55 -4.74
N LEU A 131 1.35 24.68 -4.30
CA LEU A 131 2.50 24.10 -5.03
C LEU A 131 2.46 22.57 -5.13
N VAL A 132 1.91 21.90 -4.11
CA VAL A 132 1.70 20.44 -4.16
C VAL A 132 0.61 20.10 -5.18
N ALA A 133 -0.49 20.86 -5.20
CA ALA A 133 -1.58 20.70 -6.16
C ALA A 133 -1.14 20.99 -7.60
N GLU A 134 -0.42 22.08 -7.85
CA GLU A 134 0.17 22.42 -9.15
C GLU A 134 1.09 21.29 -9.65
N ARG A 135 1.94 20.75 -8.77
CA ARG A 135 2.79 19.60 -9.13
C ARG A 135 1.97 18.33 -9.41
N ALA A 136 0.88 18.12 -8.68
CA ALA A 136 -0.01 16.98 -8.92
C ALA A 136 -0.75 17.12 -10.27
N ALA A 137 -1.10 18.33 -10.68
CA ALA A 137 -1.71 18.63 -11.98
C ALA A 137 -0.69 18.63 -13.15
N GLY A 138 0.59 18.88 -12.87
CA GLY A 138 1.64 18.96 -13.90
C GLY A 138 1.99 17.63 -14.58
N GLU A 139 2.93 17.70 -15.54
CA GLU A 139 3.34 16.58 -16.38
C GLU A 139 3.99 15.40 -15.62
N TRP A 140 3.87 14.20 -16.20
CA TRP A 140 4.59 13.02 -15.75
C TRP A 140 6.01 12.97 -16.35
N ARG A 141 7.02 12.73 -15.52
CA ARG A 141 8.35 12.31 -15.97
C ARG A 141 8.35 10.83 -16.35
N ILE A 142 7.67 10.02 -15.52
CA ILE A 142 7.40 8.61 -15.78
C ILE A 142 5.92 8.41 -15.43
N LYS A 143 5.13 7.90 -16.38
CA LYS A 143 3.71 7.64 -16.14
C LYS A 143 3.54 6.49 -15.12
N PRO A 144 2.48 6.52 -14.30
CA PRO A 144 2.01 5.37 -13.53
C PRO A 144 1.92 4.11 -14.39
N ARG A 145 2.07 2.96 -13.76
CA ARG A 145 1.94 1.64 -14.37
C ARG A 145 0.92 0.80 -13.59
N ASP A 146 0.43 -0.26 -14.21
CA ASP A 146 -0.50 -1.21 -13.62
C ASP A 146 0.23 -2.22 -12.76
N ASN A 147 -0.31 -2.54 -11.58
CA ASN A 147 0.45 -3.24 -10.55
C ASN A 147 -0.09 -4.64 -10.35
N TYR A 148 0.60 -5.60 -10.93
CA TYR A 148 0.26 -7.02 -10.84
C TYR A 148 0.02 -7.53 -9.41
N MET A 149 0.61 -6.93 -8.36
CA MET A 149 0.29 -7.28 -6.96
C MET A 149 -0.96 -6.58 -6.43
N ALA A 150 -1.20 -5.32 -6.81
CA ALA A 150 -2.40 -4.59 -6.40
C ALA A 150 -3.63 -5.16 -7.11
N ASP A 151 -3.51 -5.45 -8.39
CA ASP A 151 -4.56 -6.04 -9.21
C ASP A 151 -4.88 -7.45 -8.69
N ALA A 152 -3.86 -8.26 -8.37
CA ALA A 152 -4.06 -9.56 -7.74
C ALA A 152 -4.82 -9.47 -6.39
N LEU A 153 -4.55 -8.44 -5.58
CA LEU A 153 -5.29 -8.20 -4.34
C LEU A 153 -6.73 -7.80 -4.61
N GLN A 154 -6.96 -6.91 -5.58
CA GLN A 154 -8.28 -6.45 -5.97
C GLN A 154 -9.14 -7.60 -6.52
N ASP A 155 -8.59 -8.39 -7.44
CA ASP A 155 -9.23 -9.55 -8.05
C ASP A 155 -9.56 -10.63 -7.02
N SER A 156 -8.71 -10.78 -6.00
CA SER A 156 -8.89 -11.79 -4.95
C SER A 156 -9.65 -11.25 -3.72
N SER A 157 -10.15 -10.01 -3.75
CA SER A 157 -10.65 -9.30 -2.57
C SER A 157 -11.76 -10.05 -1.82
N SER A 158 -12.71 -10.64 -2.55
CA SER A 158 -13.80 -11.44 -1.97
C SER A 158 -13.29 -12.71 -1.28
N GLN A 159 -12.35 -13.42 -1.90
CA GLN A 159 -11.71 -14.61 -1.34
C GLN A 159 -10.84 -14.26 -0.12
N VAL A 160 -10.09 -13.16 -0.21
CA VAL A 160 -9.30 -12.64 0.91
C VAL A 160 -10.20 -12.31 2.09
N GLN A 161 -11.30 -11.60 1.88
CA GLN A 161 -12.27 -11.28 2.92
C GLN A 161 -12.83 -12.57 3.54
N SER A 162 -13.28 -13.53 2.72
CA SER A 162 -13.80 -14.82 3.20
C SER A 162 -12.79 -15.58 4.06
N ILE A 163 -11.53 -15.71 3.59
CA ILE A 163 -10.47 -16.42 4.31
C ILE A 163 -10.15 -15.72 5.65
N LEU A 164 -10.05 -14.38 5.63
CA LEU A 164 -9.73 -13.63 6.84
C LEU A 164 -10.88 -13.67 7.83
N SER A 165 -12.12 -13.45 7.41
CA SER A 165 -13.30 -13.56 8.27
C SER A 165 -13.37 -14.92 8.96
N ALA A 166 -13.17 -16.01 8.21
CA ALA A 166 -13.12 -17.36 8.79
C ALA A 166 -11.95 -17.54 9.77
N ALA A 167 -10.76 -17.00 9.45
CA ALA A 167 -9.60 -17.09 10.32
C ALA A 167 -9.74 -16.27 11.61
N PHE A 168 -10.36 -15.10 11.54
CA PHE A 168 -10.67 -14.28 12.72
C PHE A 168 -11.75 -14.93 13.57
N ALA A 169 -12.81 -15.46 12.97
CA ALA A 169 -13.85 -16.21 13.69
C ALA A 169 -13.27 -17.43 14.42
N ALA A 170 -12.41 -18.21 13.76
CA ALA A 170 -11.73 -19.35 14.37
C ALA A 170 -10.66 -18.97 15.40
N ALA A 171 -10.23 -17.70 15.42
CA ALA A 171 -9.24 -17.20 16.37
C ALA A 171 -9.89 -16.61 17.64
N LEU A 172 -11.20 -16.36 17.63
CA LEU A 172 -11.97 -15.97 18.81
C LEU A 172 -12.13 -17.21 19.70
N SER A 173 -11.53 -17.17 20.88
CA SER A 173 -11.72 -18.14 21.96
C SER A 173 -12.89 -17.76 22.84
#